data_AF-A0A3D9B293-F1
#
_entry.id   AF-A0A3D9B293-F1
#
_cell.length_a   1.000
_cell.length_b   1.000
_cell.length_c   1.000
_cell.angle_alpha   90.00
_cell.angle_beta   90.00
_cell.angle_gamma   90.00
#
_symmetry.space_group_name_H-M   'P 1'
#
loop_
_entity.id
_entity.type
_entity.pdbx_description
1 polymer ?
#
loop_
_entity_poly.entity_id
_entity_poly.type
_entity_poly.pdbx_seq_one_letter_code
_entity_poly.pdbx_strand_id
1 'polypeptide(L)'
;MADLGLDFKAPKKSASKQWKIVESLYRIGKVFHSCGCEGPGYILQNLKDYEEYLMDRLEMYKNYQSVYQNSSEKDFPDKMERVIYWSQKIIRVQDEILRYGFSFH
;
A
#
# COMPACT_ATOMS: atom_id res chain seq x y z
N MET A 1 -1.19 2.22 -20.54
CA MET A 1 -1.47 3.35 -19.62
C MET A 1 -1.54 2.77 -18.22
N ALA A 2 -0.98 3.44 -17.21
CA ALA A 2 -1.12 2.97 -15.83
C ALA A 2 -2.59 3.12 -15.41
N ASP A 3 -3.20 2.05 -14.90
CA ASP A 3 -4.53 2.11 -14.31
C ASP A 3 -4.39 2.51 -12.83
N LEU A 4 -4.88 3.70 -12.50
CA LEU A 4 -4.82 4.28 -11.16
C LEU A 4 -6.19 4.29 -10.49
N GLY A 5 -7.21 3.69 -11.09
CA GLY A 5 -8.58 3.71 -10.60
C GLY A 5 -9.35 5.01 -10.89
N LEU A 6 -10.66 4.91 -10.72
CA LEU A 6 -11.64 5.92 -11.15
C LEU A 6 -11.61 7.20 -10.31
N ASP A 7 -11.14 7.12 -9.07
CA ASP A 7 -11.10 8.24 -8.13
C ASP A 7 -9.75 8.98 -8.14
N PHE A 8 -8.83 8.62 -9.04
CA PHE A 8 -7.52 9.24 -9.13
C PHE A 8 -7.62 10.71 -9.57
N LYS A 9 -7.20 11.62 -8.69
CA LYS A 9 -7.05 13.05 -9.00
C LYS A 9 -5.60 13.36 -9.33
N ALA A 10 -5.30 13.49 -10.61
CA ALA A 10 -3.96 13.77 -11.10
C ALA A 10 -3.41 15.10 -10.56
N PRO A 11 -2.16 15.15 -10.06
CA PRO A 11 -1.47 16.39 -9.75
C PRO A 11 -1.31 17.29 -10.98
N LYS A 12 -1.01 18.58 -10.77
CA LYS A 12 -0.57 19.46 -11.87
C LYS A 12 0.65 18.86 -12.56
N LYS A 13 0.77 18.98 -13.88
CA LYS A 13 1.92 18.44 -14.65
C LYS A 13 3.27 18.91 -14.12
N SER A 14 3.35 20.15 -13.61
CA SER A 14 4.56 20.74 -13.04
C SER A 14 4.89 20.28 -11.62
N ALA A 15 3.98 19.57 -10.94
CA ALA A 15 4.15 19.19 -9.54
C ALA A 15 5.00 17.92 -9.37
N SER A 16 6.29 18.02 -9.71
CA SER A 16 7.23 16.88 -9.73
C SER A 16 7.29 16.10 -8.41
N LYS A 17 7.20 16.77 -7.26
CA LYS A 17 7.17 16.12 -5.94
C LYS A 17 5.93 15.23 -5.75
N GLN A 18 4.77 15.69 -6.19
CA GLN A 18 3.50 14.95 -6.08
C GLN A 18 3.51 13.75 -7.04
N TRP A 19 4.07 13.90 -8.24
CA TRP A 19 4.24 12.79 -9.19
C TRP A 19 5.16 11.68 -8.67
N LYS A 20 6.22 12.01 -7.94
CA LYS A 20 7.06 11.01 -7.27
C LYS A 20 6.27 10.16 -6.27
N ILE A 21 5.40 10.81 -5.50
CA ILE A 21 4.52 10.11 -4.54
C ILE A 21 3.51 9.23 -5.28
N VAL A 22 2.90 9.70 -6.36
CA VAL A 22 1.98 8.89 -7.19
C VAL A 22 2.67 7.66 -7.77
N GLU A 23 3.89 7.81 -8.29
CA GLU A 23 4.70 6.69 -8.79
C GLU A 23 4.97 5.66 -7.68
N SER A 24 5.26 6.15 -6.48
CA SER A 24 5.47 5.35 -5.29
C SER A 24 4.23 4.54 -4.88
N LEU A 25 3.08 5.21 -4.79
CA LEU A 25 1.80 4.58 -4.48
C LEU A 25 1.46 3.50 -5.52
N TYR A 26 1.69 3.80 -6.80
CA TYR A 26 1.50 2.82 -7.86
C TYR A 26 2.40 1.59 -7.69
N ARG A 27 3.69 1.76 -7.34
CA ARG A 27 4.62 0.63 -7.11
C ARG A 27 4.19 -0.33 -6.02
N ILE A 28 3.66 0.19 -4.90
CA ILE A 28 3.13 -0.66 -3.82
C ILE A 28 1.76 -1.26 -4.15
N GLY A 29 1.20 -0.92 -5.32
CA GLY A 29 -0.06 -1.45 -5.84
C GLY A 29 -1.28 -0.79 -5.22
N LYS A 30 -1.20 0.50 -4.90
CA LYS A 30 -2.34 1.35 -4.53
C LYS A 30 -3.16 1.65 -5.78
N VAL A 31 -4.48 1.50 -5.67
CA VAL A 31 -5.42 1.91 -6.72
C VAL A 31 -6.49 2.80 -6.09
N PHE A 32 -6.85 3.89 -6.76
CA PHE A 32 -7.80 4.88 -6.25
C PHE A 32 -9.23 4.48 -6.67
N HIS A 33 -9.82 3.55 -5.93
CA HIS A 33 -11.23 3.17 -6.07
C HIS A 33 -11.99 3.48 -4.77
N SER A 34 -13.14 4.14 -4.89
CA SER A 34 -14.01 4.48 -3.76
C SER A 34 -14.71 3.27 -3.10
N CYS A 35 -14.64 2.06 -3.67
CA CYS A 35 -15.49 0.93 -3.25
C CYS A 35 -14.94 -0.02 -2.17
N GLY A 36 -13.82 0.25 -1.51
CA GLY A 36 -13.45 -0.60 -0.36
C GLY A 36 -12.06 -0.39 0.21
N CYS A 37 -11.98 -0.35 1.55
CA CYS A 37 -10.78 -0.41 2.42
C CYS A 37 -9.72 0.69 2.25
N GLU A 38 -9.79 1.48 1.19
CA GLU A 38 -8.66 2.25 0.67
C GLU A 38 -8.81 3.77 0.78
N GLY A 39 -9.98 4.24 1.21
CA GLY A 39 -10.28 5.63 1.56
C GLY A 39 -10.21 6.63 0.40
N PRO A 40 -10.81 7.83 0.53
CA PRO A 40 -10.70 8.88 -0.47
C PRO A 40 -9.22 9.26 -0.65
N GLY A 41 -8.77 9.30 -1.91
CA GLY A 41 -7.37 9.46 -2.32
C GLY A 41 -6.60 10.56 -1.61
N TYR A 42 -6.01 10.25 -0.46
CA TYR A 42 -5.12 11.14 0.26
C TYR A 42 -3.85 11.33 -0.56
N ILE A 43 -3.70 12.52 -1.14
CA ILE A 43 -2.47 12.96 -1.80
C ILE A 43 -1.56 13.45 -0.68
N LEU A 44 -0.61 12.61 -0.29
CA LEU A 44 0.41 12.92 0.71
C LEU A 44 1.15 14.19 0.30
N GLN A 45 1.19 15.19 1.19
CA GLN A 45 1.72 16.52 0.86
C GLN A 45 3.23 16.64 1.16
N ASN A 46 3.78 15.77 2.00
CA ASN A 46 5.20 15.78 2.35
C ASN A 46 5.74 14.35 2.63
N LEU A 47 7.06 14.23 2.80
CA LEU A 47 7.74 12.94 2.99
C LEU A 47 7.42 12.27 4.33
N LYS A 48 7.14 13.06 5.38
CA LYS A 48 6.81 12.52 6.71
C LYS A 48 5.44 11.86 6.71
N ASP A 49 4.45 12.53 6.12
CA ASP A 49 3.13 11.92 5.86
C ASP A 49 3.28 10.60 5.09
N TYR A 50 4.20 10.56 4.11
CA TYR A 50 4.43 9.34 3.33
C TYR A 50 5.08 8.22 4.13
N GLU A 51 6.06 8.54 4.97
CA GLU A 51 6.66 7.59 5.91
C GLU A 51 5.59 7.00 6.83
N GLU A 52 4.78 7.83 7.47
CA GLU A 52 3.68 7.39 8.35
C GLU A 52 2.68 6.51 7.60
N TYR A 53 2.34 6.88 6.36
CA TYR A 53 1.46 6.07 5.51
C TYR A 53 2.05 4.69 5.20
N LEU A 54 3.35 4.60 4.87
CA LEU A 54 3.99 3.32 4.58
C LEU A 54 4.03 2.43 5.83
N MET A 55 4.29 3.00 7.01
CA MET A 55 4.30 2.27 8.27
C MET A 55 2.91 1.76 8.65
N ASP A 56 1.88 2.60 8.55
CA ASP A 56 0.47 2.21 8.76
C ASP A 56 0.09 1.02 7.86
N ARG A 57 0.43 1.10 6.56
CA ARG A 57 0.14 0.00 5.61
C ARG A 57 0.91 -1.26 5.95
N LEU A 58 2.18 -1.13 6.34
CA LEU A 58 3.01 -2.27 6.73
C LEU A 58 2.40 -3.00 7.94
N GLU A 59 1.98 -2.26 8.96
CA GLU A 59 1.33 -2.82 10.14
C GLU A 59 0.00 -3.49 9.79
N MET A 60 -0.85 -2.81 9.03
CA MET A 60 -2.13 -3.34 8.55
C MET A 60 -1.95 -4.66 7.78
N TYR A 61 -0.98 -4.74 6.88
CA TYR A 61 -0.74 -5.95 6.10
C TYR A 61 -0.17 -7.10 6.94
N LYS A 62 0.71 -6.80 7.91
CA LYS A 62 1.18 -7.80 8.89
C LYS A 62 0.02 -8.34 9.73
N ASN A 63 -0.88 -7.47 10.17
CA ASN A 63 -2.08 -7.88 10.91
C ASN A 63 -2.96 -8.81 10.07
N TYR A 64 -3.24 -8.48 8.81
CA TYR A 64 -3.99 -9.36 7.93
C TYR A 64 -3.29 -10.70 7.67
N GLN A 65 -1.99 -10.69 7.40
CA GLN A 65 -1.22 -11.91 7.23
C GLN A 65 -1.31 -12.81 8.47
N SER A 66 -1.17 -12.22 9.67
CA SER A 66 -1.27 -12.93 10.95
C SER A 66 -2.66 -13.55 11.16
N VAL A 67 -3.74 -12.84 10.82
CA VAL A 67 -5.10 -13.40 10.88
C VAL A 67 -5.19 -14.69 10.07
N TYR A 68 -4.73 -14.69 8.82
CA TYR A 68 -4.81 -15.88 7.97
C TYR A 68 -3.82 -16.98 8.38
N GLN A 69 -2.64 -16.64 8.88
CA GLN A 69 -1.69 -17.63 9.42
C GLN A 69 -2.28 -18.40 10.60
N ASN A 70 -2.93 -17.68 11.52
CA ASN A 70 -3.54 -18.23 12.73
C ASN A 70 -4.94 -18.83 12.53
N SER A 71 -5.55 -18.63 11.36
CA SER A 71 -6.85 -19.21 11.03
C SER A 71 -6.74 -20.69 10.64
N SER A 72 -7.81 -21.46 10.79
CA SER A 72 -7.87 -22.86 10.35
C SER A 72 -8.11 -22.98 8.84
N GLU A 73 -7.55 -24.02 8.22
CA GLU A 73 -7.79 -24.36 6.80
C GLU A 73 -9.26 -24.70 6.52
N LYS A 74 -10.03 -25.12 7.53
CA LYS A 74 -11.46 -25.38 7.38
C LYS A 74 -12.26 -24.11 7.13
N ASP A 75 -11.89 -23.02 7.79
CA ASP A 75 -12.57 -21.72 7.65
C ASP A 75 -12.11 -20.97 6.40
N PHE A 76 -10.84 -21.17 6.01
CA PHE A 76 -10.22 -20.55 4.84
C PHE A 76 -9.43 -21.60 4.05
N PRO A 77 -10.07 -22.32 3.11
CA PRO A 77 -9.38 -23.32 2.30
C PRO A 77 -8.26 -22.70 1.45
N ASP A 78 -8.41 -21.43 1.06
CA ASP A 78 -7.42 -20.64 0.34
C ASP A 78 -6.49 -19.83 1.28
N LYS A 79 -6.37 -20.20 2.58
CA LYS A 79 -5.52 -19.44 3.54
C LYS A 79 -4.10 -19.23 3.05
N MET A 80 -3.50 -20.22 2.40
CA MET A 80 -2.11 -20.15 1.96
C MET A 80 -1.95 -19.12 0.83
N GLU A 81 -2.91 -19.06 -0.10
CA GLU A 81 -2.94 -18.04 -1.15
C GLU A 81 -3.08 -16.64 -0.55
N ARG A 82 -3.94 -16.48 0.48
CA ARG A 82 -4.07 -15.19 1.21
C ARG A 82 -2.79 -14.80 1.94
N VAL A 83 -2.13 -15.75 2.60
CA VAL A 83 -0.84 -15.50 3.27
C VAL A 83 0.22 -15.08 2.25
N ILE A 84 0.29 -15.74 1.08
CA ILE A 84 1.21 -15.36 0.00
C ILE A 84 0.88 -13.96 -0.52
N TYR A 85 -0.41 -13.66 -0.75
CA TYR A 85 -0.86 -12.35 -1.20
C TYR A 85 -0.43 -11.23 -0.24
N TRP A 86 -0.65 -11.39 1.06
CA TRP A 86 -0.22 -10.39 2.05
C TRP A 86 1.30 -10.33 2.20
N SER A 87 2.01 -11.45 2.09
CA SER A 87 3.48 -11.49 2.07
C SER A 87 4.05 -10.63 0.94
N GLN A 88 3.49 -10.73 -0.26
CA GLN A 88 3.91 -9.93 -1.41
C GLN A 88 3.67 -8.44 -1.19
N LYS A 89 2.53 -8.07 -0.59
CA LYS A 89 2.22 -6.67 -0.26
C LYS A 89 3.17 -6.12 0.81
N ILE A 90 3.50 -6.90 1.84
CA ILE A 90 4.48 -6.54 2.88
C ILE A 90 5.85 -6.28 2.25
N ILE A 91 6.34 -7.19 1.41
CA ILE A 91 7.66 -7.05 0.75
C ILE A 91 7.71 -5.76 -0.09
N ARG A 92 6.67 -5.46 -0.87
CA ARG A 92 6.62 -4.22 -1.69
C ARG A 92 6.68 -2.95 -0.84
N VAL A 93 5.99 -2.93 0.29
CA VAL A 93 6.02 -1.77 1.20
C VAL A 93 7.38 -1.66 1.88
N GLN A 94 7.98 -2.77 2.32
CA GLN A 94 9.32 -2.77 2.92
C GLN A 94 10.41 -2.30 1.95
N ASP A 95 10.36 -2.77 0.69
CA ASP A 95 11.28 -2.31 -0.37
C ASP A 95 11.17 -0.80 -0.57
N GLU A 96 9.95 -0.26 -0.60
CA GLU A 96 9.73 1.17 -0.78
C GLU A 96 10.18 2.00 0.44
N ILE A 97 9.98 1.52 1.66
CA ILE A 97 10.53 2.13 2.89
C ILE A 97 12.06 2.23 2.78
N LEU A 98 12.72 1.13 2.41
CA LEU A 98 14.18 1.09 2.23
C LEU A 98 14.65 2.03 1.10
N ARG A 99 13.89 2.12 0.01
CA ARG A 99 14.20 2.97 -1.14
C ARG A 99 14.18 4.46 -0.79
N TYR A 100 13.36 4.85 0.17
CA TYR A 100 13.31 6.21 0.72
C TYR A 100 14.26 6.43 1.90
N GLY A 101 14.93 5.39 2.40
CA GLY A 101 15.83 5.46 3.55
C GLY A 101 15.10 5.65 4.89
N PHE A 102 13.81 5.31 4.96
CA PHE A 102 13.04 5.36 6.19
C PHE A 102 13.43 4.20 7.11
N SER A 103 13.31 4.40 8.43
CA SER A 103 13.66 3.38 9.43
C SER A 103 12.43 2.65 9.91
N PHE A 104 12.49 1.32 10.02
CA PHE A 104 11.47 0.54 10.72
C PHE A 104 11.53 0.89 12.21
N HIS A 105 10.53 1.61 12.71
CA HIS A 105 10.39 1.94 14.13
C HIS A 105 9.74 0.81 14.92
#